data_AF-K1TGB2-F1
#
_entry.id   AF-K1TGB2-F1
#
_cell.length_a   1.000
_cell.length_b   1.000
_cell.length_c   1.000
_cell.angle_alpha   90.00
_cell.angle_beta   90.00
_cell.angle_gamma   90.00
#
_symmetry.space_group_name_H-M   'P 1'
#
loop_
_entity.id
_entity.type
_entity.pdbx_description
1 polymer ?
#
loop_
_entity_poly.entity_id
_entity_poly.type
_entity_poly.pdbx_seq_one_letter_code
_entity_poly.pdbx_strand_id
1 'polypeptide(L)'
;FAVIGEEMGFIIAATVIITYVVLITRSIFIAKTAKNNLGSYIAIGIAGIFLFHMAENIGMTMGLLPITGVPLPFVSYGGSSLLTNLMMIGLLLNISGRRQKAIFID
;
A
#
# COMPACT_ATOMS: atom_id res chain seq x y z
N PHE A 1 -12.13 7.42 3.04
CA PHE A 1 -11.54 7.81 4.34
C PHE A 1 -12.49 8.70 5.12
N ALA A 2 -13.09 9.74 4.52
CA ALA A 2 -14.10 10.60 5.13
C ALA A 2 -15.16 9.88 5.99
N VAL A 3 -15.93 8.94 5.41
CA VAL A 3 -16.95 8.16 6.15
C VAL A 3 -16.37 7.43 7.37
N ILE A 4 -15.16 6.86 7.25
CA ILE A 4 -14.48 6.19 8.38
C ILE A 4 -14.10 7.21 9.47
N GLY A 5 -13.63 8.39 9.08
CA GLY A 5 -13.31 9.45 10.03
C GLY A 5 -14.54 10.01 10.75
N GLU A 6 -15.65 10.18 10.01
CA GLU A 6 -16.87 10.82 10.49
C GLU A 6 -17.76 9.87 11.29
N GLU A 7 -18.02 8.65 10.79
CA GLU A 7 -18.98 7.72 11.41
C GLU A 7 -18.33 6.74 12.39
N MET A 8 -17.09 6.32 12.11
CA MET A 8 -16.39 5.28 12.88
C MET A 8 -15.42 5.86 13.93
N GLY A 9 -15.24 7.18 13.91
CA GLY A 9 -14.44 7.92 14.88
C GLY A 9 -12.92 7.73 14.76
N PHE A 10 -12.19 8.43 15.64
CA PHE A 10 -10.74 8.57 15.55
C PHE A 10 -9.98 7.24 15.69
N ILE A 11 -10.42 6.34 16.58
CA ILE A 11 -9.71 5.08 16.86
C ILE A 11 -9.61 4.22 15.60
N ILE A 12 -10.73 4.09 14.86
CA ILE A 12 -10.77 3.28 13.64
C ILE A 12 -9.97 3.96 12.53
N ALA A 13 -10.13 5.27 12.35
CA ALA A 13 -9.35 6.03 11.37
C ALA A 13 -7.83 5.91 11.63
N ALA A 14 -7.39 6.04 12.88
CA ALA A 14 -5.98 5.88 13.27
C ALA A 14 -5.48 4.45 13.00
N THR A 15 -6.29 3.42 13.28
CA THR A 15 -5.95 2.02 13.02
C THR A 15 -5.72 1.77 11.52
N VAL A 16 -6.55 2.36 10.65
CA VAL A 16 -6.37 2.28 9.19
C VAL A 16 -5.05 2.94 8.77
N ILE A 17 -4.74 4.14 9.29
CA ILE A 17 -3.48 4.84 9.00
C ILE A 17 -2.27 4.00 9.44
N ILE A 18 -2.29 3.45 10.65
CA ILE A 18 -1.21 2.60 11.17
C ILE A 18 -1.02 1.37 10.27
N THR A 19 -2.10 0.75 9.82
CA THR A 19 -2.05 -0.40 8.91
C THR A 19 -1.34 -0.04 7.60
N TYR A 20 -1.64 1.13 7.03
CA TYR A 20 -0.94 1.61 5.84
C TYR A 20 0.54 1.91 6.09
N VAL A 21 0.87 2.54 7.21
CA VAL A 21 2.28 2.80 7.57
C VAL A 21 3.06 1.50 7.66
N VAL A 22 2.48 0.46 8.28
CA VAL A 22 3.08 -0.88 8.31
C VAL A 22 3.23 -1.46 6.90
N LEU A 23 2.20 -1.39 6.06
CA LEU A 23 2.22 -1.91 4.69
C LEU A 23 3.29 -1.22 3.83
N ILE A 24 3.38 0.11 3.90
CA ILE A 24 4.35 0.91 3.15
C ILE A 24 5.77 0.58 3.64
N THR A 25 5.98 0.53 4.95
CA THR A 25 7.29 0.18 5.54
C THR A 25 7.73 -1.21 5.13
N ARG A 26 6.81 -2.19 5.09
CA ARG A 26 7.08 -3.55 4.60
C ARG A 26 7.42 -3.55 3.11
N SER A 27 6.71 -2.79 2.29
CA SER A 27 6.99 -2.65 0.86
C SER A 27 8.36 -2.04 0.59
N ILE A 28 8.74 -1.00 1.35
CA ILE A 28 10.08 -0.40 1.30
C ILE A 28 11.16 -1.42 1.73
N PHE A 29 10.90 -2.19 2.78
CA PHE A 29 11.82 -3.23 3.23
C PHE A 29 12.02 -4.33 2.15
N ILE A 30 10.96 -4.72 1.44
CA ILE A 30 11.06 -5.64 0.31
C ILE A 30 11.94 -5.02 -0.79
N ALA A 31 11.75 -3.74 -1.12
CA ALA A 31 12.57 -3.04 -2.11
C ALA A 31 14.07 -3.02 -1.71
N LYS A 32 14.37 -2.67 -0.46
CA LYS A 32 15.76 -2.62 0.06
C LYS A 32 16.45 -3.98 0.10
N THR A 33 15.69 -5.06 0.18
CA THR A 33 16.22 -6.43 0.32
C THR A 33 16.00 -7.28 -0.92
N ALA A 34 15.54 -6.67 -2.02
CA ALA A 34 15.33 -7.36 -3.29
C ALA A 34 16.66 -7.86 -3.85
N LYS A 35 16.63 -9.05 -4.45
CA LYS A 35 17.82 -9.70 -5.05
C LYS A 35 18.36 -8.94 -6.27
N ASN A 36 17.50 -8.20 -6.97
CA ASN A 36 17.82 -7.49 -8.21
C ASN A 36 17.28 -6.05 -8.19
N ASN A 37 17.93 -5.17 -8.97
CA ASN A 37 17.53 -3.76 -9.07
C ASN A 37 16.11 -3.61 -9.65
N LEU A 38 15.73 -4.44 -10.63
CA LEU A 38 14.38 -4.43 -11.20
C LEU A 38 13.30 -4.68 -10.13
N GLY A 39 13.48 -5.71 -9.29
CA GLY A 39 12.55 -6.02 -8.20
C GLY A 39 12.52 -4.90 -7.15
N SER A 40 13.68 -4.29 -6.87
CA SER A 40 13.75 -3.12 -5.99
C SER A 40 12.94 -1.93 -6.53
N TYR A 41 13.10 -1.60 -7.81
CA TYR A 41 12.37 -0.49 -8.46
C TYR A 41 10.87 -0.73 -8.54
N ILE A 42 10.44 -1.96 -8.82
CA ILE A 42 9.01 -2.31 -8.80
C ILE A 42 8.46 -2.17 -7.38
N ALA A 43 9.15 -2.72 -6.37
CA ALA A 43 8.68 -2.69 -5.00
C ALA A 43 8.61 -1.26 -4.42
N ILE A 44 9.60 -0.41 -4.71
CA ILE A 44 9.57 0.99 -4.26
C ILE A 44 8.49 1.80 -5.00
N GLY A 45 8.26 1.51 -6.28
CA GLY A 45 7.15 2.11 -7.04
C GLY A 45 5.79 1.78 -6.43
N ILE A 46 5.56 0.51 -6.07
CA ILE A 46 4.34 0.07 -5.38
C ILE A 46 4.20 0.75 -4.01
N ALA A 47 5.29 0.84 -3.24
CA ALA A 47 5.29 1.57 -1.97
C ALA A 47 4.90 3.05 -2.16
N GLY A 48 5.40 3.68 -3.21
CA GLY A 48 5.05 5.04 -3.61
C GLY A 48 3.57 5.20 -3.94
N ILE A 49 2.99 4.27 -4.72
CA ILE A 49 1.55 4.27 -5.05
C ILE A 49 0.71 4.22 -3.76
N PHE A 50 1.02 3.30 -2.84
CA PHE A 50 0.29 3.22 -1.57
C PHE A 50 0.43 4.49 -0.73
N LEU A 51 1.63 5.08 -0.67
CA LEU A 51 1.86 6.33 0.04
C LEU A 51 1.07 7.50 -0.55
N PHE A 52 1.11 7.67 -1.87
CA PHE A 52 0.39 8.74 -2.56
C PHE A 52 -1.11 8.61 -2.37
N HIS A 53 -1.68 7.43 -2.61
CA HIS A 53 -3.13 7.22 -2.43
C HIS A 53 -3.57 7.45 -0.97
N MET A 54 -2.76 7.03 0.01
CA MET A 54 -3.03 7.29 1.42
C MET A 54 -3.00 8.79 1.73
N ALA A 55 -1.92 9.48 1.32
CA ALA A 55 -1.75 10.91 1.57
C ALA A 55 -2.84 11.75 0.91
N GLU A 56 -3.19 11.45 -0.34
CA GLU A 56 -4.30 12.11 -1.05
C GLU A 56 -5.63 11.89 -0.33
N ASN A 57 -5.98 10.65 0.04
CA ASN A 57 -7.25 10.35 0.69
C ASN A 57 -7.40 11.01 2.06
N ILE A 58 -6.31 11.09 2.84
CA ILE A 58 -6.33 11.76 4.14
C ILE A 58 -6.35 13.28 3.92
N GLY A 59 -5.50 13.81 3.03
CA GLY A 59 -5.42 15.24 2.73
C GLY A 59 -6.71 15.82 2.18
N MET A 60 -7.40 15.11 1.27
CA MET A 60 -8.71 15.54 0.76
C MET A 60 -9.78 15.54 1.85
N THR A 61 -9.72 14.59 2.80
CA THR A 61 -10.68 14.52 3.91
C THR A 61 -10.47 15.66 4.90
N MET A 62 -9.23 16.11 5.10
CA MET A 62 -8.89 17.26 5.94
C MET A 62 -9.03 18.61 5.22
N GLY A 63 -9.36 18.62 3.92
CA GLY A 63 -9.42 19.83 3.11
C GLY A 63 -8.05 20.43 2.73
N LEU A 64 -6.96 19.68 2.88
CA LEU A 64 -5.60 20.11 2.51
C LEU A 64 -5.27 19.88 1.03
N LEU A 65 -5.93 18.91 0.39
CA LEU A 65 -5.71 18.51 -1.00
C LEU A 65 -7.03 18.55 -1.78
N PRO A 66 -7.00 18.76 -3.11
CA PRO A 66 -8.20 18.72 -3.93
C PRO A 66 -8.83 17.32 -3.93
N ILE A 67 -10.14 17.27 -4.15
CA ILE A 67 -10.89 16.02 -4.26
C ILE A 67 -10.63 15.41 -5.64
N THR A 68 -9.81 14.37 -5.70
CA THR A 68 -9.39 13.71 -6.96
C THR A 68 -10.20 12.46 -7.31
N GLY A 69 -10.98 11.92 -6.37
CA GLY A 69 -11.78 10.69 -6.57
C GLY A 69 -10.96 9.41 -6.64
N VAL A 70 -9.68 9.43 -6.24
CA VAL A 70 -8.80 8.27 -6.25
C VAL A 70 -9.16 7.31 -5.10
N PRO A 71 -9.43 6.02 -5.37
CA PRO A 71 -9.81 5.08 -4.33
C PRO A 71 -8.64 4.79 -3.39
N LEU A 72 -8.94 4.75 -2.08
CA LEU A 72 -8.04 4.28 -1.04
C LEU A 72 -7.86 2.76 -1.20
N PRO A 73 -6.64 2.25 -1.48
CA PRO A 73 -6.40 0.83 -1.69
C PRO A 73 -7.03 -0.07 -0.60
N PHE A 74 -7.69 -1.17 -0.98
CA PHE A 74 -8.32 -2.13 -0.04
C PHE A 74 -9.50 -1.61 0.81
N VAL A 75 -9.75 -0.30 0.88
CA VAL A 75 -10.80 0.30 1.72
C VAL A 75 -11.94 0.86 0.87
N SER A 76 -11.61 1.58 -0.20
CA SER A 76 -12.62 2.19 -1.07
C SER A 76 -13.22 1.18 -2.04
N TYR A 77 -14.50 1.36 -2.34
CA TYR A 77 -15.21 0.55 -3.31
C TYR A 77 -14.73 0.84 -4.74
N GLY A 78 -14.24 -0.19 -5.43
CA GLY A 78 -13.80 -0.11 -6.82
C GLY A 78 -13.21 -1.44 -7.29
N GLY A 79 -13.97 -2.22 -8.07
CA GLY A 79 -13.59 -3.59 -8.46
C GLY A 79 -12.24 -3.66 -9.18
N SER A 80 -12.03 -2.81 -10.19
CA SER A 80 -10.76 -2.76 -10.94
C SER A 80 -9.60 -2.28 -10.06
N SER A 81 -9.84 -1.31 -9.18
CA SER A 81 -8.80 -0.84 -8.25
C SER A 81 -8.41 -1.95 -7.28
N LEU A 82 -9.38 -2.68 -6.72
CA LEU A 82 -9.11 -3.81 -5.83
C LEU A 82 -8.28 -4.89 -6.53
N LEU A 83 -8.66 -5.28 -7.75
CA LEU A 83 -7.91 -6.27 -8.53
C LEU A 83 -6.46 -5.82 -8.77
N THR A 84 -6.25 -4.56 -9.18
CA THR A 84 -4.92 -4.00 -9.38
C THR A 84 -4.10 -3.96 -8.09
N ASN A 85 -4.73 -3.58 -6.97
CA ASN A 85 -4.08 -3.58 -5.66
C ASN A 85 -3.66 -5.00 -5.23
N LEU A 86 -4.49 -6.01 -5.47
CA LEU A 86 -4.15 -7.41 -5.21
C LEU A 86 -3.00 -7.90 -6.10
N MET A 87 -2.98 -7.51 -7.38
CA MET A 87 -1.86 -7.82 -8.28
C MET A 87 -0.55 -7.18 -7.78
N MET A 88 -0.59 -5.92 -7.31
CA MET A 88 0.58 -5.26 -6.73
C MET A 88 1.10 -5.99 -5.48
N ILE A 89 0.21 -6.46 -4.60
CA ILE A 89 0.60 -7.29 -3.46
C ILE A 89 1.22 -8.62 -3.93
N GLY A 90 0.64 -9.28 -4.93
CA GLY A 90 1.21 -10.49 -5.52
C GLY A 90 2.63 -10.29 -6.05
N LEU A 91 2.90 -9.15 -6.70
CA LEU A 91 4.24 -8.79 -7.16
C LEU A 91 5.22 -8.57 -5.99
N LEU A 92 4.82 -7.82 -4.97
CA LEU A 92 5.64 -7.63 -3.76
C LEU A 92 5.99 -8.96 -3.09
N LEU A 93 5.02 -9.87 -2.97
CA LEU A 93 5.23 -11.20 -2.42
C LEU A 93 6.16 -12.05 -3.29
N ASN A 94 6.03 -11.98 -4.62
CA ASN A 94 6.94 -12.69 -5.53
C ASN A 94 8.38 -12.21 -5.40
N ILE A 95 8.59 -10.89 -5.33
CA ILE A 95 9.92 -10.28 -5.14
C ILE A 95 10.51 -10.69 -3.79
N SER A 96 9.70 -10.63 -2.72
CA SER A 96 10.10 -11.05 -1.38
C SER A 96 10.42 -12.55 -1.31
N GLY A 97 9.67 -13.40 -2.00
CA GLY A 97 9.89 -14.85 -2.03
C GLY A 97 11.21 -15.22 -2.71
N ARG A 98 11.56 -14.57 -3.82
CA ARG A 98 12.84 -14.81 -4.54
C ARG A 98 14.08 -14.40 -3.75
N ARG A 99 13.93 -13.61 -2.68
CA ARG A 99 15.01 -13.26 -1.75
C ARG A 99 15.43 -14.44 -0.89
N GLN A 100 14.47 -15.24 -0.41
CA GLN A 100 14.78 -16.43 0.39
C GLN A 100 15.26 -17.52 -0.57
N LYS A 101 16.56 -17.87 -0.53
CA LYS A 101 17.01 -19.13 -1.13
C LYS A 101 16.12 -20.23 -0.55
N ALA A 102 15.54 -21.07 -1.41
CA ALA A 102 14.81 -22.24 -0.95
C ALA A 102 15.79 -23.08 -0.11
N ILE A 103 15.59 -23.09 1.20
CA ILE A 103 16.43 -23.81 2.17
C ILE A 103 16.33 -25.34 1.95
N PHE A 104 15.39 -25.79 1.12
CA PHE A 104 15.05 -27.19 0.86
C PHE A 104 15.49 -27.69 -0.53
N ILE A 105 16.41 -27.02 -1.21
CA ILE A 105 17.03 -27.54 -2.43
C ILE A 105 18.52 -27.69 -2.19
N ASP A 106 18.88 -28.70 -1.41
CA ASP A 106 20.20 -29.35 -1.38
C ASP A 106 19.98 -30.87 -1.36
#